data_AF-A0A1F8F7E1-F1
#
_entry.id   AF-A0A1F8F7E1-F1
#
_cell.length_a   1.000
_cell.length_b   1.000
_cell.length_c   1.000
_cell.angle_alpha   90.00
_cell.angle_beta   90.00
_cell.angle_gamma   90.00
#
_symmetry.space_group_name_H-M   'P 1'
#
loop_
_entity.id
_entity.type
_entity.pdbx_description
1 polymer ?
#
loop_
_entity_poly.entity_id
_entity_poly.type
_entity_poly.pdbx_seq_one_letter_code
_entity_poly.pdbx_strand_id
1 'polypeptide(L)'
;MSYYDKVKQELTNLLSDFNTASKSFDASFKKLEEQEKGVIQLAKERQVGFPWLAKAYAEFFELQDRSIVDFMQYKKHSAISASLIVKEQSRLRREAEKEKKIAKYLVEYYEHIAPFLLDLKEEVDIATEQERELLKEYSEEELQDETTHYLTKEEYRKLPTIERNQMALDRFWKRPKSKWLIGRLYERYVGYLFEKDDYDVDYVGIFKGFEDLGRDLICRKGNDFVVIQCKNWAEFRTIYEKHIFQFFGTVFQYKDENKDKKVRAIFYTSTKLSDLARRFSKELNIELKENFKFDREYPVIKCNVSRIDGTKIYHLPFDQQYDKTKIEKDRGEFYCQTVKEAETAGFRRAFRYKGVDKK
;
A
#
# COMPACT_ATOMS: atom_id res chain seq x y z
N MET A 1 -32.29 42.23 68.85
CA MET A 1 -31.21 42.34 67.86
C MET A 1 -31.65 43.29 66.77
N SER A 2 -30.88 44.37 66.55
CA SER A 2 -31.14 45.27 65.42
C SER A 2 -31.03 44.49 64.12
N TYR A 3 -31.77 44.89 63.08
CA TYR A 3 -31.62 44.35 61.72
C TYR A 3 -30.14 44.36 61.28
N TYR A 4 -29.40 45.39 61.71
CA TYR A 4 -27.97 45.54 61.48
C TYR A 4 -27.12 44.46 62.16
N ASP A 5 -27.49 44.00 63.36
CA ASP A 5 -26.77 42.95 64.08
C ASP A 5 -26.95 41.59 63.40
N LYS A 6 -28.16 41.32 62.87
CA LYS A 6 -28.44 40.08 62.12
C LYS A 6 -27.66 40.02 60.82
N VAL A 7 -27.64 41.11 60.06
CA VAL A 7 -26.87 41.20 58.80
C VAL A 7 -25.37 41.07 59.06
N LYS A 8 -24.86 41.68 60.13
CA LYS A 8 -23.45 41.55 60.53
C LYS A 8 -23.09 40.11 60.90
N GLN A 9 -23.99 39.40 61.59
CA GLN A 9 -23.78 38.01 61.97
C GLN A 9 -23.84 37.07 60.75
N GLU A 10 -24.77 37.30 59.80
CA GLU A 10 -24.82 36.57 58.53
C GLU A 10 -23.57 36.80 57.68
N LEU A 11 -23.08 38.05 57.58
CA LEU A 11 -21.86 38.37 56.84
C LEU A 11 -20.62 37.69 57.46
N THR A 12 -20.58 37.61 58.79
CA THR A 12 -19.47 36.96 59.52
C THR A 12 -19.49 35.44 59.28
N ASN A 13 -20.67 34.83 59.28
CA ASN A 13 -20.83 33.41 58.95
C ASN A 13 -20.43 33.14 57.48
N LEU A 14 -20.85 33.99 56.55
CA LEU A 14 -20.50 33.87 55.13
C LEU A 14 -18.98 33.96 54.89
N LEU A 15 -18.31 34.88 55.60
CA LEU A 15 -16.85 35.03 55.58
C LEU A 15 -16.14 33.81 56.19
N SER A 16 -16.70 33.23 57.25
CA SER A 16 -16.19 31.99 57.84
C SER A 16 -16.31 30.80 56.87
N ASP A 17 -17.45 30.68 56.21
CA ASP A 17 -17.71 29.62 55.23
C ASP A 17 -16.81 29.78 54.00
N PHE A 18 -16.64 31.01 53.51
CA PHE A 18 -15.72 31.31 52.41
C PHE A 18 -14.27 30.98 52.75
N ASN A 19 -13.80 31.36 53.95
CA ASN A 19 -12.45 31.02 54.39
C ASN A 19 -12.24 29.52 54.58
N THR A 20 -13.27 28.80 55.01
CA THR A 20 -13.24 27.33 55.15
C THR A 20 -13.20 26.66 53.78
N ALA A 21 -13.99 27.16 52.81
CA ALA A 21 -13.97 26.70 51.43
C ALA A 21 -12.62 26.98 50.75
N SER A 22 -12.04 28.17 50.96
CA SER A 22 -10.72 28.54 50.41
C SER A 22 -9.61 27.65 50.97
N LYS A 23 -9.61 27.38 52.27
CA LYS A 23 -8.64 26.45 52.89
C LYS A 23 -8.80 25.02 52.39
N SER A 24 -10.04 24.56 52.18
CA SER A 24 -10.33 23.24 51.61
C SER A 24 -9.85 23.13 50.15
N PHE A 25 -10.01 24.21 49.38
CA PHE A 25 -9.54 24.32 48.01
C PHE A 25 -8.00 24.30 47.96
N ASP A 26 -7.32 25.10 48.78
CA ASP A 26 -5.85 25.13 48.85
C ASP A 26 -5.25 23.79 49.28
N ALA A 27 -5.90 23.09 50.22
CA ALA A 27 -5.49 21.76 50.65
C ALA A 27 -5.67 20.72 49.53
N SER A 28 -6.77 20.81 48.79
CA SER A 28 -7.03 19.94 47.62
C SER A 28 -6.04 20.22 46.48
N PHE A 29 -5.72 21.49 46.25
CA PHE A 29 -4.76 21.93 45.24
C PHE A 29 -3.34 21.45 45.56
N LYS A 30 -2.88 21.58 46.81
CA LYS A 30 -1.59 21.03 47.24
C LYS A 30 -1.50 19.52 47.08
N LYS A 31 -2.57 18.80 47.42
CA LYS A 31 -2.64 17.34 47.26
C LYS A 31 -2.55 16.93 45.79
N LEU A 32 -3.13 17.73 44.88
CA LEU A 32 -3.04 17.52 43.44
C LEU A 32 -1.62 17.77 42.90
N GLU A 33 -0.93 18.83 43.36
CA GLU A 33 0.47 19.07 42.98
C GLU A 33 1.41 17.93 43.43
N GLU A 34 1.19 17.39 44.63
CA GLU A 34 1.98 16.26 45.12
C GLU A 34 1.72 14.98 44.31
N GLN A 35 0.47 14.73 43.92
CA GLN A 35 0.11 13.63 43.04
C GLN A 35 0.73 13.79 41.65
N GLU A 36 0.68 14.99 41.07
CA GLU A 36 1.31 15.29 39.78
C GLU A 36 2.82 15.01 39.81
N LYS A 37 3.52 15.45 40.84
CA LYS A 37 4.96 15.19 41.03
C LYS A 37 5.26 13.69 41.17
N GLY A 38 4.49 12.96 41.98
CA GLY A 38 4.66 11.52 42.15
C GLY A 38 4.44 10.73 40.85
N VAL A 39 3.50 11.19 40.04
CA VAL A 39 3.17 10.58 38.75
C VAL A 39 4.24 10.85 37.69
N ILE A 40 4.81 12.06 37.66
CA ILE A 40 5.97 12.39 36.81
C ILE A 40 7.18 11.52 37.17
N GLN A 41 7.38 11.25 38.46
CA GLN A 41 8.48 10.41 38.92
C GLN A 41 8.29 8.92 38.57
N LEU A 42 7.07 8.39 38.71
CA LEU A 42 6.71 7.03 38.26
C LEU A 42 6.83 6.86 36.73
N ALA A 43 6.52 7.89 35.95
CA ALA A 43 6.67 7.90 34.49
C ALA A 43 8.15 7.86 34.06
N LYS A 44 9.05 8.45 34.86
CA LYS A 44 10.51 8.32 34.65
C LYS A 44 11.04 6.93 34.98
N GLU A 45 10.42 6.23 35.91
CA GLU A 45 10.93 4.96 36.45
C GLU A 45 10.47 3.70 35.68
N ARG A 46 9.38 3.74 34.89
CA ARG A 46 8.92 2.57 34.09
C ARG A 46 8.30 2.94 32.73
N GLN A 47 8.74 2.22 31.68
CA GLN A 47 8.28 2.22 30.27
C GLN A 47 6.77 1.95 30.02
N VAL A 48 5.88 2.01 31.01
CA VAL A 48 4.45 1.62 30.88
C VAL A 48 3.49 2.76 31.30
N GLY A 49 3.99 3.94 31.72
CA GLY A 49 3.19 4.98 32.35
C GLY A 49 2.37 5.90 31.42
N PHE A 50 2.67 6.00 30.12
CA PHE A 50 2.09 7.04 29.25
C PHE A 50 0.57 6.93 29.04
N PRO A 51 -0.02 5.75 28.78
CA PRO A 51 -1.47 5.61 28.65
C PRO A 51 -2.21 5.91 29.95
N TRP A 52 -1.61 5.57 31.09
CA TRP A 52 -2.18 5.81 32.41
C TRP A 52 -2.12 7.30 32.81
N LEU A 53 -1.01 7.98 32.51
CA LEU A 53 -0.87 9.43 32.70
C LEU A 53 -1.85 10.23 31.83
N ALA A 54 -1.99 9.85 30.57
CA ALA A 54 -2.94 10.47 29.67
C ALA A 54 -4.39 10.25 30.12
N LYS A 55 -4.69 9.08 30.70
CA LYS A 55 -6.00 8.78 31.31
C LYS A 55 -6.26 9.64 32.55
N ALA A 56 -5.29 9.78 33.44
CA ALA A 56 -5.41 10.62 34.64
C ALA A 56 -5.62 12.11 34.31
N TYR A 57 -4.92 12.65 33.30
CA TYR A 57 -5.18 14.01 32.79
C TYR A 57 -6.59 14.15 32.21
N ALA A 58 -7.07 13.17 31.44
CA ALA A 58 -8.42 13.19 30.89
C ALA A 58 -9.51 13.18 31.99
N GLU A 59 -9.32 12.37 33.04
CA GLU A 59 -10.20 12.30 34.20
C GLU A 59 -10.21 13.63 34.99
N PHE A 60 -9.06 14.29 35.12
CA PHE A 60 -8.96 15.62 35.74
C PHE A 60 -9.72 16.71 34.97
N PHE A 61 -9.54 16.78 33.65
CA PHE A 61 -10.27 17.75 32.82
C PHE A 61 -11.78 17.45 32.79
N GLU A 62 -12.18 16.19 32.90
CA GLU A 62 -13.60 15.81 33.00
C GLU A 62 -14.26 16.38 34.27
N LEU A 63 -13.54 16.37 35.40
CA LEU A 63 -14.02 16.97 36.65
C LEU A 63 -14.17 18.50 36.54
N GLN A 64 -13.24 19.18 35.85
CA GLN A 64 -13.35 20.62 35.62
C GLN A 64 -14.52 20.98 34.70
N ASP A 65 -14.69 20.26 33.59
CA ASP A 65 -15.77 20.53 32.62
C ASP A 65 -17.17 20.25 33.20
N ARG A 66 -17.28 19.26 34.10
CA ARG A 66 -18.53 18.94 34.77
C ARG A 66 -19.08 20.11 35.57
N SER A 67 -18.21 20.91 36.19
CA SER A 67 -18.62 22.10 36.93
C SER A 67 -19.31 23.15 36.04
N ILE A 68 -18.85 23.31 34.80
CA ILE A 68 -19.41 24.25 33.81
C ILE A 68 -20.74 23.71 33.27
N VAL A 69 -20.81 22.42 32.97
CA VAL A 69 -22.04 21.76 32.49
C VAL A 69 -23.13 21.82 33.56
N ASP A 70 -22.80 21.49 34.80
CA ASP A 70 -23.73 21.49 35.93
C ASP A 70 -24.21 22.93 36.22
N PHE A 71 -23.32 23.93 36.20
CA PHE A 71 -23.72 25.33 36.32
C PHE A 71 -24.70 25.77 35.23
N MET A 72 -24.48 25.38 33.97
CA MET A 72 -25.40 25.72 32.87
C MET A 72 -26.76 25.03 32.98
N GLN A 73 -26.81 23.83 33.57
CA GLN A 73 -28.05 23.08 33.79
C GLN A 73 -28.86 23.62 34.96
N TYR A 74 -28.20 23.98 36.07
CA TYR A 74 -28.88 24.31 37.33
C TYR A 74 -28.95 25.81 37.65
N LYS A 75 -28.38 26.70 36.82
CA LYS A 75 -28.56 28.15 36.99
C LYS A 75 -30.04 28.55 36.91
N LYS A 76 -30.37 29.67 37.55
CA LYS A 76 -31.74 30.21 37.72
C LYS A 76 -32.59 30.25 36.42
N HIS A 77 -31.96 30.45 35.26
CA HIS A 77 -32.57 30.26 33.94
C HIS A 77 -31.80 29.18 33.19
N SER A 78 -32.24 27.92 33.30
CA SER A 78 -31.49 26.77 32.81
C SER A 78 -31.27 26.81 31.30
N ALA A 79 -30.04 26.49 30.86
CA ALA A 79 -29.64 26.48 29.45
C ALA A 79 -29.33 25.05 29.01
N ILE A 80 -30.35 24.18 29.05
CA ILE A 80 -30.19 22.73 28.88
C ILE A 80 -29.58 22.37 27.52
N SER A 81 -30.06 22.96 26.42
CA SER A 81 -29.51 22.70 25.07
C SER A 81 -28.03 23.12 24.97
N ALA A 82 -27.67 24.31 25.47
CA ALA A 82 -26.29 24.77 25.51
C ALA A 82 -25.39 23.87 26.39
N SER A 83 -25.92 23.36 27.51
CA SER A 83 -25.16 22.45 28.39
C SER A 83 -24.82 21.12 27.70
N LEU A 84 -25.70 20.61 26.84
CA LEU A 84 -25.46 19.37 26.07
C LEU A 84 -24.39 19.60 25.00
N ILE A 85 -24.44 20.74 24.31
CA ILE A 85 -23.42 21.13 23.32
C ILE A 85 -22.05 21.28 23.99
N VAL A 86 -21.99 22.00 25.11
CA VAL A 86 -20.74 22.17 25.88
C VAL A 86 -20.24 20.83 26.39
N LYS A 87 -21.11 19.94 26.89
CA LYS A 87 -20.72 18.60 27.33
C LYS A 87 -20.05 17.79 26.21
N GLU A 88 -20.62 17.81 25.01
CA GLU A 88 -20.06 17.06 23.87
C GLU A 88 -18.77 17.69 23.34
N GLN A 89 -18.72 19.02 23.21
CA GLN A 89 -17.50 19.72 22.78
C GLN A 89 -16.36 19.56 23.81
N SER A 90 -16.66 19.59 25.10
CA SER A 90 -15.71 19.28 26.16
C SER A 90 -15.21 17.84 26.08
N ARG A 91 -16.09 16.87 25.78
CA ARG A 91 -15.70 15.46 25.56
C ARG A 91 -14.70 15.34 24.40
N LEU A 92 -15.03 15.93 23.25
CA LEU A 92 -14.15 15.94 22.07
C LEU A 92 -12.81 16.63 22.34
N ARG A 93 -12.83 17.77 23.04
CA ARG A 93 -11.61 18.48 23.43
C ARG A 93 -10.73 17.61 24.33
N ARG A 94 -11.29 16.94 25.35
CA ARG A 94 -10.53 16.06 26.25
C ARG A 94 -9.89 14.89 25.51
N GLU A 95 -10.62 14.30 24.56
CA GLU A 95 -10.10 13.22 23.73
C GLU A 95 -8.92 13.71 22.86
N ALA A 96 -9.06 14.86 22.21
CA ALA A 96 -7.99 15.47 21.42
C ALA A 96 -6.78 15.90 22.28
N GLU A 97 -7.01 16.48 23.47
CA GLU A 97 -5.94 16.87 24.40
C GLU A 97 -5.19 15.65 24.94
N LYS A 98 -5.91 14.57 25.24
CA LYS A 98 -5.33 13.28 25.63
C LYS A 98 -4.44 12.73 24.52
N GLU A 99 -4.92 12.67 23.28
CA GLU A 99 -4.15 12.21 22.12
C GLU A 99 -2.92 13.08 21.86
N LYS A 100 -3.08 14.41 21.89
CA LYS A 100 -1.97 15.36 21.76
C LYS A 100 -0.89 15.12 22.82
N LYS A 101 -1.30 14.89 24.08
CA LYS A 101 -0.36 14.65 25.17
C LYS A 101 0.36 13.31 25.01
N ILE A 102 -0.36 12.25 24.60
CA ILE A 102 0.25 10.95 24.26
C ILE A 102 1.28 11.12 23.15
N ALA A 103 0.93 11.79 22.06
CA ALA A 103 1.83 12.02 20.94
C ALA A 103 3.07 12.82 21.35
N LYS A 104 2.89 13.91 22.12
CA LYS A 104 3.99 14.71 22.65
C LYS A 104 4.96 13.85 23.48
N TYR A 105 4.42 13.03 24.38
CA TYR A 105 5.24 12.16 25.21
C TYR A 105 5.94 11.04 24.43
N LEU A 106 5.29 10.48 23.41
CA LEU A 106 5.93 9.52 22.51
C LEU A 106 7.11 10.16 21.77
N VAL A 107 6.95 11.40 21.28
CA VAL A 107 8.03 12.15 20.63
C VAL A 107 9.18 12.38 21.60
N GLU A 108 8.91 12.89 22.81
CA GLU A 108 9.95 13.11 23.84
C GLU A 108 10.66 11.80 24.22
N TYR A 109 9.91 10.70 24.30
CA TYR A 109 10.48 9.38 24.54
C TYR A 109 11.37 8.91 23.39
N TYR A 110 10.93 9.08 22.13
CA TYR A 110 11.72 8.77 20.96
C TYR A 110 12.99 9.61 20.88
N GLU A 111 12.90 10.92 21.12
CA GLU A 111 14.06 11.82 21.22
C GLU A 111 15.03 11.39 22.32
N HIS A 112 14.54 10.88 23.45
CA HIS A 112 15.39 10.38 24.54
C HIS A 112 16.14 9.09 24.18
N ILE A 113 15.45 8.11 23.59
CA ILE A 113 16.08 6.83 23.21
C ILE A 113 16.94 6.94 21.94
N ALA A 114 16.68 7.95 21.12
CA ALA A 114 17.38 8.22 19.88
C ALA A 114 17.77 9.70 19.79
N PRO A 115 18.82 10.15 20.52
CA PRO A 115 19.23 11.55 20.57
C PRO A 115 19.58 12.16 19.21
N PHE A 116 19.97 11.35 18.22
CA PHE A 116 20.20 11.79 16.84
C PHE A 116 18.94 12.38 16.18
N LEU A 117 17.74 12.12 16.72
CA LEU A 117 16.50 12.76 16.28
C LEU A 117 16.45 14.25 16.62
N LEU A 118 17.21 14.71 17.62
CA LEU A 118 17.32 16.15 17.94
C LEU A 118 18.11 16.88 16.84
N ASP A 119 19.23 16.30 16.41
CA ASP A 119 20.03 16.84 15.30
C ASP A 119 19.19 16.88 14.01
N LEU A 120 18.43 15.82 13.73
CA LEU A 120 17.49 15.77 12.60
C LEU A 120 16.38 16.81 12.73
N LYS A 121 15.87 17.08 13.93
CA LYS A 121 14.82 18.08 14.17
C LYS A 121 15.32 19.50 13.94
N GLU A 122 16.56 19.80 14.31
CA GLU A 122 17.22 21.09 14.05
C GLU A 122 17.51 21.29 12.55
N GLU A 123 17.85 20.22 11.81
CA GLU A 123 17.98 20.27 10.34
C GLU A 123 16.65 20.50 9.60
N VAL A 124 15.52 20.11 10.22
CA VAL A 124 14.17 20.09 9.60
C VAL A 124 13.29 21.29 10.05
N ASP A 125 13.82 22.22 10.85
CA ASP A 125 13.00 23.18 11.62
C ASP A 125 12.21 24.21 10.80
N ILE A 126 12.37 24.24 9.48
CA ILE A 126 11.29 24.65 8.58
C ILE A 126 11.37 23.77 7.35
N ALA A 127 10.67 22.61 7.35
CA ALA A 127 10.35 21.94 6.09
C ALA A 127 9.77 23.01 5.16
N THR A 128 10.55 23.35 4.13
CA THR A 128 10.20 24.36 3.15
C THR A 128 8.82 24.01 2.59
N GLU A 129 8.06 25.00 2.12
CA GLU A 129 6.74 24.71 1.53
C GLU A 129 6.84 23.61 0.45
N GLN A 130 7.97 23.58 -0.27
CA GLN A 130 8.31 22.53 -1.23
C GLN A 130 8.45 21.14 -0.59
N GLU A 131 9.13 21.00 0.55
CA GLU A 131 9.26 19.72 1.26
C GLU A 131 7.93 19.24 1.83
N ARG A 132 7.09 20.16 2.33
CA ARG A 132 5.73 19.83 2.77
C ARG A 132 4.88 19.30 1.62
N GLU A 133 4.96 19.94 0.45
CA GLU A 133 4.30 19.48 -0.77
C GLU A 133 4.77 18.09 -1.20
N LEU A 134 6.07 17.78 -1.06
CA LEU A 134 6.62 16.47 -1.41
C LEU A 134 6.14 15.33 -0.50
N LEU A 135 5.80 15.64 0.75
CA LEU A 135 5.31 14.67 1.73
C LEU A 135 3.79 14.47 1.69
N LYS A 136 3.04 15.36 1.01
CA LYS A 136 1.59 15.19 0.84
C LYS A 136 1.26 13.85 0.21
N GLU A 137 0.12 13.29 0.59
CA GLU A 137 -0.42 12.10 -0.06
C GLU A 137 -0.43 12.22 -1.59
N TYR A 138 -0.33 11.08 -2.26
CA TYR A 138 -0.45 11.05 -3.72
C TYR A 138 -1.81 11.61 -4.13
N SER A 139 -1.81 12.46 -5.16
CA SER A 139 -3.06 12.90 -5.78
C SER A 139 -3.75 11.73 -6.48
N GLU A 140 -5.04 11.84 -6.76
CA GLU A 140 -5.78 10.83 -7.53
C GLU A 140 -5.16 10.57 -8.91
N GLU A 141 -4.55 11.59 -9.53
CA GLU A 141 -3.83 11.45 -10.80
C GLU A 141 -2.51 10.70 -10.62
N GLU A 142 -1.74 10.99 -9.57
CA GLU A 142 -0.50 10.27 -9.26
C GLU A 142 -0.76 8.79 -8.98
N LEU A 143 -1.85 8.48 -8.27
CA LEU A 143 -2.24 7.09 -7.98
C LEU A 143 -2.62 6.27 -9.23
N GLN A 144 -2.87 6.92 -10.37
CA GLN A 144 -3.04 6.20 -11.65
C GLN A 144 -1.71 5.68 -12.22
N ASP A 145 -0.58 6.21 -11.74
CA ASP A 145 0.75 5.71 -12.08
C ASP A 145 1.11 4.53 -11.18
N GLU A 146 1.13 3.33 -11.76
CA GLU A 146 1.49 2.09 -11.07
C GLU A 146 2.89 2.13 -10.43
N THR A 147 3.77 3.05 -10.85
CA THR A 147 5.09 3.24 -10.21
C THR A 147 4.99 3.76 -8.77
N THR A 148 3.90 4.44 -8.39
CA THR A 148 3.66 4.92 -7.02
C THR A 148 3.61 3.79 -6.01
N HIS A 149 3.22 2.57 -6.41
CA HIS A 149 3.28 1.39 -5.56
C HIS A 149 4.71 1.03 -5.16
N TYR A 150 5.71 1.43 -5.94
CA TYR A 150 7.12 1.06 -5.75
C TYR A 150 7.99 2.22 -5.24
N LEU A 151 7.48 3.44 -5.23
CA LEU A 151 8.23 4.65 -4.92
C LEU A 151 7.64 5.38 -3.72
N THR A 152 8.50 6.04 -2.97
CA THR A 152 8.05 7.05 -2.00
C THR A 152 7.60 8.31 -2.73
N LYS A 153 6.81 9.15 -2.05
CA LYS A 153 6.27 10.38 -2.63
C LYS A 153 7.38 11.33 -3.09
N GLU A 154 8.43 11.44 -2.29
CA GLU A 154 9.61 12.25 -2.62
C GLU A 154 10.32 11.72 -3.86
N GLU A 155 10.57 10.42 -3.93
CA GLU A 155 11.21 9.78 -5.09
C GLU A 155 10.37 9.96 -6.35
N TYR A 156 9.06 9.78 -6.25
CA TYR A 156 8.15 9.94 -7.39
C TYR A 156 8.16 11.36 -7.96
N ARG A 157 8.21 12.36 -7.09
CA ARG A 157 8.13 13.78 -7.45
C ARG A 157 9.47 14.43 -7.81
N LYS A 158 10.59 13.95 -7.22
CA LYS A 158 11.94 14.52 -7.47
C LYS A 158 12.72 13.80 -8.57
N LEU A 159 12.59 12.48 -8.71
CA LEU A 159 13.46 11.73 -9.62
C LEU A 159 13.12 12.02 -11.09
N PRO A 160 14.14 12.13 -11.97
CA PRO A 160 13.94 12.16 -13.41
C PRO A 160 13.17 10.92 -13.91
N THR A 161 12.42 11.06 -15.00
CA THR A 161 11.55 9.98 -15.54
C THR A 161 12.27 8.65 -15.74
N ILE A 162 13.48 8.65 -16.31
CA ILE A 162 14.27 7.43 -16.54
C ILE A 162 14.61 6.75 -15.21
N GLU A 163 15.18 7.50 -14.27
CA GLU A 163 15.62 6.98 -12.96
C GLU A 163 14.43 6.51 -12.13
N ARG A 164 13.36 7.29 -12.11
CA ARG A 164 12.10 6.98 -11.41
C ARG A 164 11.52 5.65 -11.88
N ASN A 165 11.34 5.51 -13.20
CA ASN A 165 10.76 4.31 -13.80
C ASN A 165 11.68 3.08 -13.66
N GLN A 166 12.99 3.26 -13.80
CA GLN A 166 13.96 2.18 -13.61
C GLN A 166 13.97 1.73 -12.14
N MET A 167 13.97 2.66 -11.19
CA MET A 167 13.91 2.34 -9.77
C MET A 167 12.64 1.58 -9.40
N ALA A 168 11.50 1.97 -9.97
CA ALA A 168 10.25 1.23 -9.80
C ALA A 168 10.34 -0.21 -10.36
N LEU A 169 10.94 -0.39 -11.54
CA LEU A 169 11.18 -1.70 -12.14
C LEU A 169 12.13 -2.57 -11.29
N ASP A 170 13.21 -2.00 -10.78
CA ASP A 170 14.17 -2.71 -9.93
C ASP A 170 13.51 -3.17 -8.62
N ARG A 171 12.70 -2.29 -8.00
CA ARG A 171 11.93 -2.62 -6.79
C ARG A 171 10.84 -3.62 -7.06
N PHE A 172 10.18 -3.56 -8.21
CA PHE A 172 9.24 -4.58 -8.65
C PHE A 172 9.89 -5.96 -8.64
N TRP A 173 11.12 -6.09 -9.16
CA TRP A 173 11.85 -7.36 -9.17
C TRP A 173 12.32 -7.82 -7.80
N LYS A 174 12.81 -6.90 -6.96
CA LYS A 174 13.31 -7.19 -5.60
C LYS A 174 12.19 -7.59 -4.62
N ARG A 175 10.99 -7.03 -4.76
CA ARG A 175 9.88 -7.33 -3.85
C ARG A 175 9.42 -8.79 -3.96
N PRO A 176 9.01 -9.41 -2.84
CA PRO A 176 8.40 -10.73 -2.85
C PRO A 176 7.11 -10.70 -3.68
N LYS A 177 6.88 -11.75 -4.45
CA LYS A 177 5.75 -11.84 -5.38
C LYS A 177 4.76 -12.87 -4.89
N SER A 178 3.47 -12.60 -5.08
CA SER A 178 2.42 -13.59 -4.83
C SER A 178 2.57 -14.78 -5.78
N LYS A 179 2.08 -15.95 -5.38
CA LYS A 179 2.10 -17.15 -6.24
C LYS A 179 1.42 -16.89 -7.59
N TRP A 180 0.34 -16.12 -7.57
CA TRP A 180 -0.39 -15.73 -8.78
C TRP A 180 0.47 -14.87 -9.71
N LEU A 181 1.13 -13.83 -9.19
CA LEU A 181 2.01 -12.96 -10.00
C LEU A 181 3.21 -13.75 -10.56
N ILE A 182 3.77 -14.68 -9.79
CA ILE A 182 4.86 -15.55 -10.26
C ILE A 182 4.41 -16.46 -11.40
N GLY A 183 3.18 -16.96 -11.36
CA GLY A 183 2.57 -17.72 -12.47
C GLY A 183 2.43 -16.87 -13.73
N ARG A 184 1.77 -15.71 -13.61
CA ARG A 184 1.59 -14.74 -14.71
C ARG A 184 2.91 -14.32 -15.34
N LEU A 185 3.95 -14.08 -14.54
CA LEU A 185 5.27 -13.72 -15.06
C LEU A 185 5.97 -14.87 -15.79
N TYR A 186 5.74 -16.10 -15.37
CA TYR A 186 6.27 -17.28 -16.06
C TYR A 186 5.56 -17.50 -17.40
N GLU A 187 4.24 -17.34 -17.45
CA GLU A 187 3.47 -17.35 -18.70
C GLU A 187 3.96 -16.27 -19.66
N ARG A 188 4.20 -15.05 -19.17
CA ARG A 188 4.81 -13.96 -19.96
C ARG A 188 6.16 -14.35 -20.54
N TYR A 189 7.04 -14.93 -19.71
CA TYR A 189 8.36 -15.36 -20.15
C TYR A 189 8.29 -16.43 -21.23
N VAL A 190 7.50 -17.48 -21.02
CA VAL A 190 7.31 -18.52 -22.05
C VAL A 190 6.73 -17.91 -23.32
N GLY A 191 5.71 -17.04 -23.22
CA GLY A 191 5.16 -16.35 -24.38
C GLY A 191 6.20 -15.49 -25.12
N TYR A 192 7.04 -14.76 -24.39
CA TYR A 192 8.13 -13.97 -24.98
C TYR A 192 9.10 -14.83 -25.80
N LEU A 193 9.40 -16.05 -25.37
CA LEU A 193 10.25 -16.97 -26.15
C LEU A 193 9.62 -17.33 -27.50
N PHE A 194 8.30 -17.53 -27.53
CA PHE A 194 7.57 -17.81 -28.77
C PHE A 194 7.43 -16.57 -29.66
N GLU A 195 7.21 -15.38 -29.08
CA GLU A 195 7.23 -14.12 -29.83
C GLU A 195 8.62 -13.85 -30.44
N LYS A 196 9.70 -14.20 -29.71
CA LYS A 196 11.06 -14.12 -30.24
C LYS A 196 11.24 -15.04 -31.46
N ASP A 197 10.58 -16.19 -31.47
CA ASP A 197 10.56 -17.14 -32.58
C ASP A 197 9.49 -16.83 -33.66
N ASP A 198 8.96 -15.61 -33.67
CA ASP A 198 7.97 -15.08 -34.62
C ASP A 198 6.61 -15.80 -34.61
N TYR A 199 6.20 -16.31 -33.45
CA TYR A 199 4.81 -16.72 -33.24
C TYR A 199 3.96 -15.53 -32.80
N ASP A 200 2.72 -15.45 -33.28
CA ASP A 200 1.68 -14.61 -32.68
C ASP A 200 1.13 -15.32 -31.43
N VAL A 201 1.29 -14.70 -30.26
CA VAL A 201 0.97 -15.29 -28.97
C VAL A 201 -0.27 -14.65 -28.35
N ASP A 202 -1.25 -15.47 -28.00
CA ASP A 202 -2.39 -15.11 -27.17
C ASP A 202 -2.16 -15.61 -25.73
N TYR A 203 -2.14 -14.68 -24.77
CA TYR A 203 -1.94 -14.93 -23.35
C TYR A 203 -3.25 -15.29 -22.64
N VAL A 204 -3.84 -16.44 -22.98
CA VAL A 204 -5.20 -16.76 -22.56
C VAL A 204 -5.34 -16.90 -21.04
N GLY A 205 -4.34 -17.45 -20.36
CA GLY A 205 -4.33 -17.63 -18.90
C GLY A 205 -4.45 -16.31 -18.13
N ILE A 206 -3.87 -15.24 -18.68
CA ILE A 206 -3.89 -13.90 -18.11
C ILE A 206 -5.29 -13.26 -18.23
N PHE A 207 -5.98 -13.49 -19.35
CA PHE A 207 -7.25 -12.82 -19.66
C PHE A 207 -8.49 -13.62 -19.26
N LYS A 208 -8.45 -14.95 -19.32
CA LYS A 208 -9.61 -15.83 -19.08
C LYS A 208 -9.60 -16.51 -17.71
N GLY A 209 -8.50 -16.45 -16.96
CA GLY A 209 -8.43 -16.95 -15.59
C GLY A 209 -8.94 -18.39 -15.44
N PHE A 210 -9.99 -18.59 -14.63
CA PHE A 210 -10.58 -19.92 -14.40
C PHE A 210 -11.37 -20.49 -15.59
N GLU A 211 -11.82 -19.64 -16.52
CA GLU A 211 -12.57 -20.04 -17.72
C GLU A 211 -11.65 -20.57 -18.83
N ASP A 212 -10.33 -20.46 -18.67
CA ASP A 212 -9.36 -20.82 -19.70
C ASP A 212 -9.21 -22.34 -19.90
N LEU A 213 -9.93 -23.14 -19.10
CA LEU A 213 -9.89 -24.62 -19.08
C LEU A 213 -8.49 -25.23 -18.83
N GLY A 214 -7.43 -24.42 -18.79
CA GLY A 214 -6.02 -24.81 -18.63
C GLY A 214 -5.10 -24.45 -19.81
N ARG A 215 -5.50 -23.60 -20.76
CA ARG A 215 -4.71 -23.23 -21.95
C ARG A 215 -3.96 -21.90 -21.78
N ASP A 216 -2.90 -21.87 -20.97
CA ASP A 216 -2.25 -20.61 -20.61
C ASP A 216 -1.78 -19.76 -21.81
N LEU A 217 -1.23 -20.37 -22.88
CA LEU A 217 -0.86 -19.67 -24.12
C LEU A 217 -1.35 -20.40 -25.39
N ILE A 218 -1.67 -19.62 -26.42
CA ILE A 218 -1.89 -20.11 -27.79
C ILE A 218 -0.94 -19.37 -28.72
N CYS A 219 0.00 -20.08 -29.33
CA CYS A 219 1.01 -19.52 -30.22
C CYS A 219 0.73 -19.96 -31.67
N ARG A 220 0.69 -19.03 -32.62
CA ARG A 220 0.34 -19.31 -34.03
C ARG A 220 1.44 -18.82 -34.97
N LYS A 221 1.86 -19.69 -35.89
CA LYS A 221 2.78 -19.35 -36.99
C LYS A 221 2.38 -20.09 -38.26
N GLY A 222 1.71 -19.39 -39.18
CA GLY A 222 1.15 -20.00 -40.39
C GLY A 222 0.16 -21.11 -40.05
N ASN A 223 0.46 -22.36 -40.43
CA ASN A 223 -0.35 -23.53 -40.09
C ASN A 223 0.11 -24.28 -38.83
N ASP A 224 1.20 -23.87 -38.18
CA ASP A 224 1.69 -24.47 -36.93
C ASP A 224 1.09 -23.72 -35.73
N PHE A 225 0.22 -24.41 -35.00
CA PHE A 225 -0.46 -23.89 -33.82
C PHE A 225 0.04 -24.65 -32.60
N VAL A 226 0.44 -23.93 -31.55
CA VAL A 226 0.99 -24.52 -30.33
C VAL A 226 0.15 -24.07 -29.14
N VAL A 227 -0.50 -25.03 -28.50
CA VAL A 227 -1.21 -24.81 -27.23
C VAL A 227 -0.24 -25.11 -26.09
N ILE A 228 -0.14 -24.22 -25.12
CA ILE A 228 0.83 -24.33 -24.03
C ILE A 228 0.14 -24.21 -22.69
N GLN A 229 0.51 -25.10 -21.77
CA GLN A 229 0.23 -24.96 -20.34
C GLN A 229 1.53 -24.77 -19.57
N CYS A 230 1.53 -23.82 -18.64
CA CYS A 230 2.62 -23.40 -17.79
C CYS A 230 2.31 -23.70 -16.32
N LYS A 231 3.25 -24.36 -15.62
CA LYS A 231 3.18 -24.56 -14.17
C LYS A 231 4.50 -24.16 -13.51
N ASN A 232 4.52 -22.98 -12.90
CA ASN A 232 5.66 -22.51 -12.11
C ASN A 232 5.51 -22.91 -10.64
N TRP A 233 5.90 -24.13 -10.29
CA TRP A 233 5.79 -24.70 -8.95
C TRP A 233 7.16 -24.81 -8.26
N ALA A 234 7.14 -24.96 -6.94
CA ALA A 234 8.36 -25.22 -6.18
C ALA A 234 9.00 -26.55 -6.62
N GLU A 235 10.33 -26.60 -6.63
CA GLU A 235 11.12 -27.71 -7.19
C GLU A 235 10.88 -29.07 -6.52
N PHE A 236 10.51 -29.07 -5.23
CA PHE A 236 10.18 -30.30 -4.50
C PHE A 236 8.78 -30.83 -4.81
N ARG A 237 7.95 -30.08 -5.55
CA ARG A 237 6.61 -30.54 -5.94
C ARG A 237 6.69 -31.34 -7.23
N THR A 238 5.84 -32.36 -7.32
CA THR A 238 5.70 -33.19 -8.52
C THR A 238 4.40 -32.86 -9.24
N ILE A 239 4.46 -32.75 -10.56
CA ILE A 239 3.27 -32.67 -11.41
C ILE A 239 2.77 -34.09 -11.68
N TYR A 240 1.53 -34.36 -11.28
CA TYR A 240 0.87 -35.65 -11.47
C TYR A 240 -0.05 -35.63 -12.69
N GLU A 241 -0.42 -36.83 -13.13
CA GLU A 241 -1.17 -37.16 -14.35
C GLU A 241 -2.47 -36.37 -14.52
N LYS A 242 -3.14 -36.00 -13.43
CA LYS A 242 -4.35 -35.16 -13.48
C LYS A 242 -4.18 -33.87 -14.30
N HIS A 243 -3.00 -33.26 -14.24
CA HIS A 243 -2.71 -32.04 -14.98
C HIS A 243 -2.54 -32.30 -16.48
N ILE A 244 -1.93 -33.43 -16.83
CA ILE A 244 -1.75 -33.86 -18.22
C ILE A 244 -3.10 -34.22 -18.83
N PHE A 245 -3.97 -34.92 -18.10
CA PHE A 245 -5.31 -35.24 -18.57
C PHE A 245 -6.19 -34.00 -18.75
N GLN A 246 -6.15 -33.07 -17.79
CA GLN A 246 -6.86 -31.80 -17.93
C GLN A 246 -6.38 -31.04 -19.17
N PHE A 247 -5.06 -30.89 -19.31
CA PHE A 247 -4.49 -30.19 -20.46
C PHE A 247 -4.84 -30.86 -21.78
N PHE A 248 -4.71 -32.18 -21.85
CA PHE A 248 -5.08 -32.97 -23.03
C PHE A 248 -6.53 -32.72 -23.46
N GLY A 249 -7.48 -32.73 -22.52
CA GLY A 249 -8.89 -32.47 -22.84
C GLY A 249 -9.08 -31.12 -23.54
N THR A 250 -8.39 -30.08 -23.06
CA THR A 250 -8.45 -28.76 -23.68
C THR A 250 -7.74 -28.69 -25.02
N VAL A 251 -6.59 -29.36 -25.18
CA VAL A 251 -5.87 -29.44 -26.45
C VAL A 251 -6.72 -30.16 -27.48
N PHE A 252 -7.35 -31.26 -27.10
CA PHE A 252 -8.22 -32.05 -27.97
C PHE A 252 -9.36 -31.19 -28.51
N GLN A 253 -10.06 -30.45 -27.64
CA GLN A 253 -11.11 -29.52 -28.07
C GLN A 253 -10.55 -28.46 -29.03
N TYR A 254 -9.41 -27.85 -28.73
CA TYR A 254 -8.82 -26.81 -29.60
C TYR A 254 -8.44 -27.37 -30.97
N LYS A 255 -7.94 -28.60 -31.01
CA LYS A 255 -7.62 -29.31 -32.25
C LYS A 255 -8.87 -29.66 -33.07
N ASP A 256 -9.97 -30.04 -32.42
CA ASP A 256 -11.25 -30.29 -33.10
C ASP A 256 -11.83 -28.99 -33.70
N GLU A 257 -11.65 -27.85 -33.04
CA GLU A 257 -12.04 -26.53 -33.57
C GLU A 257 -11.14 -26.06 -34.74
N ASN A 258 -9.93 -26.61 -34.88
CA ASN A 258 -8.91 -26.17 -35.85
C ASN A 258 -8.37 -27.35 -36.70
N LYS A 259 -9.26 -28.10 -37.35
CA LYS A 259 -8.92 -29.36 -38.07
C LYS A 259 -7.95 -29.19 -39.23
N ASP A 260 -7.92 -28.01 -39.85
CA ASP A 260 -7.03 -27.67 -40.96
C ASP A 260 -5.63 -27.23 -40.50
N LYS A 261 -5.41 -27.07 -39.18
CA LYS A 261 -4.15 -26.61 -38.59
C LYS A 261 -3.37 -27.76 -37.97
N LYS A 262 -2.04 -27.61 -37.98
CA LYS A 262 -1.14 -28.50 -37.24
C LYS A 262 -1.07 -28.04 -35.79
N VAL A 263 -1.97 -28.58 -34.97
CA VAL A 263 -2.00 -28.29 -33.52
C VAL A 263 -1.05 -29.23 -32.77
N ARG A 264 -0.10 -28.65 -32.03
CA ARG A 264 0.80 -29.33 -31.08
C ARG A 264 0.55 -28.83 -29.67
N ALA A 265 0.89 -29.65 -28.68
CA ALA A 265 0.75 -29.31 -27.27
C ALA A 265 2.09 -29.38 -26.55
N ILE A 266 2.39 -28.36 -25.74
CA ILE A 266 3.61 -28.30 -24.92
C ILE A 266 3.22 -27.99 -23.47
N PHE A 267 3.79 -28.73 -22.54
CA PHE A 267 3.62 -28.52 -21.11
C PHE A 267 4.94 -28.04 -20.50
N TYR A 268 4.96 -26.78 -20.07
CA TYR A 268 6.08 -26.15 -19.40
C TYR A 268 5.95 -26.23 -17.89
N THR A 269 7.01 -26.64 -17.20
CA THR A 269 7.05 -26.61 -15.73
C THR A 269 8.45 -26.35 -15.19
N SER A 270 8.51 -25.59 -14.10
CA SER A 270 9.75 -25.32 -13.35
C SER A 270 10.24 -26.50 -12.51
N THR A 271 9.43 -27.56 -12.44
CA THR A 271 9.69 -28.79 -11.69
C THR A 271 9.53 -30.03 -12.58
N LYS A 272 9.43 -31.21 -11.98
CA LYS A 272 9.35 -32.52 -12.62
C LYS A 272 7.93 -33.10 -12.58
N LEU A 273 7.67 -33.99 -13.53
CA LEU A 273 6.49 -34.83 -13.60
C LEU A 273 6.74 -36.19 -12.92
N SER A 274 5.67 -36.86 -12.49
CA SER A 274 5.73 -38.28 -12.12
C SER A 274 6.01 -39.16 -13.35
N ASP A 275 6.56 -40.35 -13.15
CA ASP A 275 6.82 -41.28 -14.27
C ASP A 275 5.54 -41.67 -15.01
N LEU A 276 4.44 -41.80 -14.26
CA LEU A 276 3.12 -42.04 -14.82
C LEU A 276 2.66 -40.88 -15.71
N ALA A 277 2.85 -39.63 -15.27
CA ALA A 277 2.51 -38.44 -16.05
C ALA A 277 3.40 -38.29 -17.29
N ARG A 278 4.71 -38.61 -17.22
CA ARG A 278 5.60 -38.65 -18.38
C ARG A 278 5.14 -39.68 -19.41
N ARG A 279 4.80 -40.89 -18.96
CA ARG A 279 4.26 -41.94 -19.82
C ARG A 279 3.00 -41.47 -20.54
N PHE A 280 2.03 -40.90 -19.82
CA PHE A 280 0.80 -40.38 -20.43
C PHE A 280 1.04 -39.21 -21.38
N SER A 281 1.99 -38.31 -21.08
CA SER A 281 2.33 -37.21 -21.98
C SER A 281 2.84 -37.72 -23.33
N LYS A 282 3.65 -38.79 -23.32
CA LYS A 282 4.10 -39.47 -24.54
C LYS A 282 2.93 -40.07 -25.34
N GLU A 283 2.05 -40.83 -24.69
CA GLU A 283 0.87 -41.45 -25.34
C GLU A 283 -0.08 -40.40 -25.93
N LEU A 284 -0.24 -39.27 -25.24
CA LEU A 284 -1.14 -38.18 -25.62
C LEU A 284 -0.48 -37.15 -26.56
N ASN A 285 0.77 -37.39 -26.99
CA ASN A 285 1.56 -36.49 -27.85
C ASN A 285 1.70 -35.05 -27.30
N ILE A 286 1.92 -34.94 -25.99
CA ILE A 286 2.22 -33.68 -25.29
C ILE A 286 3.73 -33.60 -25.09
N GLU A 287 4.36 -32.58 -25.66
CA GLU A 287 5.77 -32.27 -25.44
C GLU A 287 5.98 -31.74 -24.02
N LEU A 288 7.03 -32.20 -23.35
CA LEU A 288 7.34 -31.80 -21.98
C LEU A 288 8.60 -30.94 -21.91
N LYS A 289 8.52 -29.83 -21.17
CA LYS A 289 9.65 -28.98 -20.78
C LYS A 289 9.75 -28.96 -19.26
N GLU A 290 10.39 -29.98 -18.71
CA GLU A 290 10.63 -30.15 -17.26
C GLU A 290 11.82 -29.33 -16.77
N ASN A 291 11.77 -28.91 -15.51
CA ASN A 291 12.80 -28.07 -14.86
C ASN A 291 13.12 -26.79 -15.65
N PHE A 292 12.17 -26.29 -16.44
CA PHE A 292 12.34 -25.10 -17.23
C PHE A 292 12.22 -23.87 -16.31
N LYS A 293 13.37 -23.31 -15.93
CA LYS A 293 13.41 -22.24 -14.93
C LYS A 293 12.92 -20.92 -15.52
N PHE A 294 12.24 -20.15 -14.68
CA PHE A 294 11.85 -18.78 -15.00
C PHE A 294 13.08 -17.87 -14.94
N ASP A 295 13.59 -17.48 -16.10
CA ASP A 295 14.62 -16.45 -16.19
C ASP A 295 14.00 -15.08 -15.91
N ARG A 296 14.50 -14.38 -14.89
CA ARG A 296 14.02 -13.05 -14.48
C ARG A 296 14.76 -11.91 -15.18
N GLU A 297 15.83 -12.22 -15.91
CA GLU A 297 16.68 -11.24 -16.61
C GLU A 297 16.25 -11.04 -18.07
N TYR A 298 15.22 -11.77 -18.54
CA TYR A 298 14.65 -11.55 -19.86
C TYR A 298 14.15 -10.11 -20.03
N PRO A 299 14.20 -9.53 -21.24
CA PRO A 299 13.75 -8.17 -21.48
C PRO A 299 12.23 -8.09 -21.29
N VAL A 300 11.80 -7.27 -20.32
CA VAL A 300 10.40 -7.19 -19.86
C VAL A 300 9.73 -5.86 -20.17
N ILE A 301 10.44 -4.93 -20.81
CA ILE A 301 9.85 -3.65 -21.19
C ILE A 301 9.37 -3.78 -22.62
N LYS A 302 8.07 -3.62 -22.84
CA LYS A 302 7.45 -3.67 -24.17
C LYS A 302 7.47 -2.29 -24.81
N CYS A 303 8.21 -2.10 -25.90
CA CYS A 303 8.24 -0.86 -26.67
C CYS A 303 7.37 -1.02 -27.93
N ASN A 304 6.19 -0.40 -27.96
CA ASN A 304 5.23 -0.50 -29.05
C ASN A 304 4.99 0.84 -29.75
N VAL A 305 4.55 0.79 -30.99
CA VAL A 305 4.19 1.95 -31.80
C VAL A 305 2.69 1.98 -31.96
N SER A 306 2.05 3.03 -31.45
CA SER A 306 0.60 3.22 -31.56
C SER A 306 0.15 3.15 -33.03
N ARG A 307 -0.89 2.35 -33.29
CA ARG A 307 -1.50 2.22 -34.62
C ARG A 307 -2.30 3.45 -35.05
N ILE A 308 -2.69 4.29 -34.09
CA ILE A 308 -3.57 5.45 -34.35
C ILE A 308 -2.75 6.65 -34.85
N ASP A 309 -1.67 6.96 -34.13
CA ASP A 309 -0.92 8.22 -34.30
C ASP A 309 0.60 8.00 -34.48
N GLY A 310 1.06 6.75 -34.49
CA GLY A 310 2.49 6.43 -34.61
C GLY A 310 3.31 6.75 -33.35
N THR A 311 2.67 7.10 -32.24
CA THR A 311 3.41 7.44 -31.01
C THR A 311 4.15 6.22 -30.46
N LYS A 312 5.45 6.38 -30.19
CA LYS A 312 6.31 5.37 -29.56
C LYS A 312 6.10 5.36 -28.05
N ILE A 313 5.63 4.23 -27.53
CA ILE A 313 5.28 4.06 -26.12
C ILE A 313 5.95 2.82 -25.55
N TYR A 314 6.44 2.88 -24.31
CA TYR A 314 6.87 1.68 -23.60
C TYR A 314 6.04 1.38 -22.35
N HIS A 315 5.85 0.09 -22.11
CA HIS A 315 5.09 -0.49 -21.00
C HIS A 315 6.02 -1.28 -20.06
N LEU A 316 5.92 -1.01 -18.77
CA LEU A 316 6.57 -1.78 -17.71
C LEU A 316 5.67 -2.96 -17.33
N PRO A 317 6.22 -4.06 -16.77
CA PRO A 317 5.47 -5.28 -16.49
C PRO A 317 4.26 -5.11 -15.55
N PHE A 318 4.20 -4.02 -14.80
CA PHE A 318 3.09 -3.72 -13.89
C PHE A 318 2.06 -2.74 -14.48
N ASP A 319 2.21 -2.29 -15.73
CA ASP A 319 1.22 -1.43 -16.34
C ASP A 319 -0.08 -2.12 -16.67
N GLN A 320 -1.17 -1.36 -16.58
CA GLN A 320 -2.51 -1.77 -16.95
C GLN A 320 -2.61 -2.36 -18.37
N GLN A 321 -1.90 -1.77 -19.34
CA GLN A 321 -1.97 -2.20 -20.76
C GLN A 321 -0.87 -3.19 -21.15
N TYR A 322 0.01 -3.61 -20.22
CA TYR A 322 1.18 -4.43 -20.56
C TYR A 322 0.81 -5.75 -21.25
N ASP A 323 -0.19 -6.48 -20.74
CA ASP A 323 -0.56 -7.78 -21.32
C ASP A 323 -1.38 -7.67 -22.59
N LYS A 324 -2.08 -6.55 -22.78
CA LYS A 324 -2.85 -6.29 -24.00
C LYS A 324 -1.96 -5.85 -25.16
N THR A 325 -0.78 -5.33 -24.83
CA THR A 325 0.19 -4.86 -25.82
C THR A 325 0.96 -6.04 -26.38
N LYS A 326 0.85 -6.26 -27.68
CA LYS A 326 1.70 -7.19 -28.45
C LYS A 326 2.83 -6.41 -29.10
N ILE A 327 3.95 -7.09 -29.36
CA ILE A 327 5.12 -6.51 -30.02
C ILE A 327 5.18 -6.97 -31.48
N GLU A 328 5.08 -6.03 -32.40
CA GLU A 328 5.13 -6.21 -33.86
C GLU A 328 6.50 -5.77 -34.40
N LYS A 329 7.42 -6.73 -34.56
CA LYS A 329 8.81 -6.46 -34.98
C LYS A 329 8.90 -5.71 -36.31
N ASP A 330 7.99 -5.98 -37.24
CA ASP A 330 7.90 -5.35 -38.56
C ASP A 330 7.60 -3.84 -38.48
N ARG A 331 7.08 -3.37 -37.35
CA ARG A 331 6.80 -1.95 -37.09
C ARG A 331 7.87 -1.26 -36.24
N GLY A 332 9.00 -1.93 -36.02
CA GLY A 332 10.09 -1.44 -35.19
C GLY A 332 9.78 -1.48 -33.69
N GLU A 333 8.81 -2.32 -33.28
CA GLU A 333 8.51 -2.60 -31.88
C GLU A 333 9.47 -3.66 -31.34
N PHE A 334 9.81 -3.58 -30.06
CA PHE A 334 10.76 -4.52 -29.45
C PHE A 334 10.63 -4.62 -27.93
N TYR A 335 11.31 -5.61 -27.37
CA TYR A 335 11.53 -5.74 -25.94
C TYR A 335 12.89 -5.18 -25.55
N CYS A 336 12.98 -4.49 -24.41
CA CYS A 336 14.27 -4.07 -23.83
C CYS A 336 14.35 -4.37 -22.33
N GLN A 337 15.57 -4.33 -21.78
CA GLN A 337 15.82 -4.64 -20.38
C GLN A 337 15.70 -3.41 -19.49
N THR A 338 16.15 -2.25 -19.99
CA THR A 338 16.23 -1.02 -19.20
C THR A 338 15.33 0.08 -19.76
N VAL A 339 14.86 0.95 -18.86
CA VAL A 339 14.08 2.14 -19.25
C VAL A 339 14.94 3.07 -20.10
N LYS A 340 16.24 3.14 -19.79
CA LYS A 340 17.21 3.94 -20.55
C LYS A 340 17.28 3.50 -22.01
N GLU A 341 17.28 2.19 -22.30
CA GLU A 341 17.22 1.66 -23.67
C GLU A 341 15.95 2.12 -24.40
N ALA A 342 14.78 2.00 -23.74
CA ALA A 342 13.51 2.42 -24.32
C ALA A 342 13.49 3.92 -24.67
N GLU A 343 13.87 4.79 -23.73
CA GLU A 343 13.87 6.24 -23.94
C GLU A 343 14.93 6.68 -24.95
N THR A 344 16.11 6.05 -24.96
CA THR A 344 17.16 6.33 -25.97
C THR A 344 16.69 5.95 -27.38
N ALA A 345 15.85 4.92 -27.52
CA ALA A 345 15.23 4.56 -28.79
C ALA A 345 14.03 5.45 -29.18
N GLY A 346 13.74 6.48 -28.38
CA GLY A 346 12.68 7.47 -28.61
C GLY A 346 11.29 7.02 -28.14
N PHE A 347 11.19 6.00 -27.28
CA PHE A 347 9.93 5.58 -26.68
C PHE A 347 9.72 6.33 -25.37
N ARG A 348 8.54 6.92 -25.18
CA ARG A 348 8.15 7.52 -23.90
C ARG A 348 7.32 6.54 -23.07
N ARG A 349 7.20 6.79 -21.77
CA ARG A 349 6.34 6.02 -20.88
C ARG A 349 4.87 6.04 -21.34
N ALA A 350 4.17 4.90 -21.18
CA ALA A 350 2.73 4.80 -21.44
C ALA A 350 1.91 5.77 -20.58
N PHE A 351 2.14 5.74 -19.27
CA PHE A 351 1.57 6.73 -18.36
C PHE A 351 2.18 8.10 -18.64
N ARG A 352 1.33 9.08 -18.96
CA ARG A 352 1.72 10.49 -19.10
C ARG A 352 1.45 11.19 -17.79
N TYR A 353 2.46 11.30 -16.95
CA TYR A 353 2.37 12.17 -15.78
C TYR A 353 2.28 13.62 -16.27
N LYS A 354 1.13 14.25 -16.07
CA LYS A 354 0.95 15.70 -16.27
C LYS A 354 1.30 16.41 -14.95
N GLY A 355 2.55 16.25 -14.50
CA GLY A 355 3.02 17.03 -13.36
C GLY A 355 2.82 18.52 -13.63
N VAL A 356 2.41 19.27 -12.60
CA VAL A 356 2.06 20.69 -12.67
C VAL A 356 3.05 21.42 -13.58
N ASP A 357 2.57 21.87 -14.74
CA ASP A 357 3.34 22.71 -15.65
C ASP A 357 3.95 23.85 -14.82
N LYS A 358 5.28 23.89 -14.75
CA LYS A 358 5.99 25.11 -14.35
C LYS A 358 5.73 26.14 -15.44
N LYS A 359 4.61 26.84 -15.33
CA LYS A 359 4.44 28.16 -15.95
C LYS A 359 5.17 29.20 -15.14
#